data_AF-A0A5B0DHI9-F1
#
_entry.id   AF-A0A5B0DHI9-F1
#
_cell.length_a   1.000
_cell.length_b   1.000
_cell.length_c   1.000
_cell.angle_alpha   90.00
_cell.angle_beta   90.00
_cell.angle_gamma   90.00
#
_symmetry.space_group_name_H-M   'P 1'
#
loop_
_entity.id
_entity.type
_entity.pdbx_description
1 polymer ?
#
loop_
_entity_poly.entity_id
_entity_poly.type
_entity_poly.pdbx_seq_one_letter_code
_entity_poly.pdbx_strand_id
1 'polypeptide(L)'
;MLIATLESYLEDRMPKLTKEIRQEMLTQIGNPDSYLRDELIYRSFGKMIVSNQLNSEEIQALLEVVLQEDYLFYGIGESGTDSVFTRSFSALVIAAVIEYDIEKQVVDPDLVLYTVDRVIRYMMEEKDARGFIHGNGWAHAIAHGADALDALSKHPLLKKEDSNQILHAVQHSLLRQVDYLDEEEERLATIIVSLIKYQDNEQAIRVWIEELARMVETQMDENKGSLDAYHVQRTVKNFLKSVYVILSAKDIGKKVNSDVFGVLKKWMWFYLN
;
A
#
# COMPACT_ATOMS: atom_id res chain seq x y z
N MET A 1 17.11 20.90 -15.21
CA MET A 1 16.13 22.00 -15.11
C MET A 1 14.99 21.62 -14.19
N LEU A 2 14.47 20.39 -14.29
CA LEU A 2 13.39 19.85 -13.44
C LEU A 2 13.59 20.09 -11.93
N ILE A 3 14.75 19.72 -11.35
CA ILE A 3 15.04 19.88 -9.91
C ILE A 3 14.75 21.31 -9.43
N ALA A 4 15.41 22.32 -10.02
CA ALA A 4 15.25 23.72 -9.62
C ALA A 4 13.81 24.22 -9.78
N THR A 5 13.09 23.73 -10.80
CA THR A 5 11.67 24.05 -10.99
C THR A 5 10.80 23.46 -9.88
N LEU A 6 11.02 22.20 -9.51
CA LEU A 6 10.26 21.52 -8.46
C LEU A 6 10.58 22.10 -7.07
N GLU A 7 11.84 22.44 -6.79
CA GLU A 7 12.24 23.16 -5.56
C GLU A 7 11.48 24.50 -5.45
N SER A 8 11.54 25.31 -6.52
CA SER A 8 10.82 26.60 -6.56
C SER A 8 9.30 26.45 -6.39
N TYR A 9 8.71 25.40 -6.98
CA TYR A 9 7.30 25.08 -6.82
C TYR A 9 6.96 24.66 -5.39
N LEU A 10 7.75 23.79 -4.77
CA LEU A 10 7.52 23.32 -3.41
C LEU A 10 7.71 24.43 -2.38
N GLU A 11 8.61 25.38 -2.62
CA GLU A 11 8.86 26.57 -1.78
C GLU A 11 7.91 27.76 -2.10
N ASP A 12 6.83 27.52 -2.83
CA ASP A 12 5.80 28.51 -3.19
C ASP A 12 6.31 29.74 -3.97
N ARG A 13 7.54 29.68 -4.49
CA ARG A 13 8.09 30.71 -5.39
C ARG A 13 7.56 30.60 -6.81
N MET A 14 6.98 29.45 -7.15
CA MET A 14 6.28 29.20 -8.41
C MET A 14 4.87 28.65 -8.12
N PRO A 15 3.80 29.28 -8.63
CA PRO A 15 2.44 28.96 -8.20
C PRO A 15 1.86 27.68 -8.81
N LYS A 16 2.28 27.31 -10.04
CA LYS A 16 1.73 26.15 -10.75
C LYS A 16 2.74 25.56 -11.73
N LEU A 17 2.77 24.22 -11.82
CA LEU A 17 3.58 23.48 -12.80
C LEU A 17 2.89 23.42 -14.17
N THR A 18 3.67 23.59 -15.24
CA THR A 18 3.16 23.45 -16.62
C THR A 18 2.90 21.97 -16.96
N LYS A 19 2.16 21.71 -18.04
CA LYS A 19 1.86 20.35 -18.48
C LYS A 19 3.13 19.58 -18.84
N GLU A 20 4.11 20.24 -19.44
CA GLU A 20 5.39 19.67 -19.85
C GLU A 20 6.20 19.20 -18.64
N ILE A 21 6.26 20.03 -17.58
CA ILE A 21 6.94 19.65 -16.33
C ILE A 21 6.23 18.48 -15.66
N ARG A 22 4.89 18.47 -15.63
CA ARG A 22 4.13 17.32 -15.10
C ARG A 22 4.38 16.03 -15.88
N GLN A 23 4.53 16.13 -17.21
CA GLN A 23 4.88 14.99 -18.04
C GLN A 23 6.32 14.52 -17.76
N GLU A 24 7.27 15.44 -17.57
CA GLU A 24 8.65 15.11 -17.20
C GLU A 24 8.72 14.46 -15.80
N MET A 25 7.88 14.91 -14.85
CA MET A 25 7.74 14.26 -13.55
C MET A 25 7.27 12.81 -13.69
N LEU A 26 6.27 12.54 -14.54
CA LEU A 26 5.79 11.19 -14.80
C LEU A 26 6.88 10.29 -15.39
N THR A 27 7.66 10.79 -16.36
CA THR A 27 8.75 9.99 -16.95
C THR A 27 9.90 9.73 -15.96
N GLN A 28 10.03 10.56 -14.92
CA GLN A 28 11.04 10.46 -13.87
C GLN A 28 10.49 9.87 -12.55
N ILE A 29 9.26 9.35 -12.54
CA ILE A 29 8.59 8.88 -11.32
C ILE A 29 9.34 7.76 -10.58
N GLY A 30 10.12 6.97 -11.33
CA GLY A 30 10.98 5.90 -10.79
C GLY A 30 12.47 6.22 -10.80
N ASN A 31 12.88 7.50 -10.78
CA ASN A 31 14.29 7.86 -10.85
C ASN A 31 15.08 7.27 -9.66
N PRO A 32 16.28 6.67 -9.86
CA PRO A 32 17.10 6.15 -8.76
C PRO A 32 17.57 7.20 -7.74
N ASP A 33 17.64 8.48 -8.12
CA ASP A 33 17.92 9.59 -7.21
C ASP A 33 16.71 9.87 -6.31
N SER A 34 16.80 9.47 -5.05
CA SER A 34 15.73 9.64 -4.05
C SER A 34 15.40 11.10 -3.77
N TYR A 35 16.35 12.03 -3.96
CA TYR A 35 16.04 13.44 -3.77
C TYR A 35 15.07 13.92 -4.85
N LEU A 36 15.35 13.60 -6.12
CA LEU A 36 14.45 13.93 -7.21
C LEU A 36 13.11 13.19 -7.08
N ARG A 37 13.14 11.89 -6.78
CA ARG A 37 11.93 11.05 -6.76
C ARG A 37 11.03 11.34 -5.57
N ASP A 38 11.55 11.25 -4.35
CA ASP A 38 10.78 11.30 -3.10
C ASP A 38 10.51 12.75 -2.70
N GLU A 39 11.58 13.56 -2.62
CA GLU A 39 11.50 14.92 -2.07
C GLU A 39 10.94 15.94 -3.05
N LEU A 40 11.10 15.71 -4.36
CA LEU A 40 10.65 16.66 -5.38
C LEU A 40 9.43 16.16 -6.13
N ILE A 41 9.52 15.04 -6.84
CA ILE A 41 8.45 14.56 -7.73
C ILE A 41 7.21 14.15 -6.93
N TYR A 42 7.35 13.21 -5.99
CA TYR A 42 6.20 12.72 -5.23
C TYR A 42 5.54 13.83 -4.40
N ARG A 43 6.34 14.63 -3.69
CA ARG A 43 5.83 15.79 -2.93
C ARG A 43 5.13 16.81 -3.83
N SER A 44 5.60 17.02 -5.05
CA SER A 44 4.94 17.91 -6.01
C SER A 44 3.60 17.34 -6.49
N PHE A 45 3.50 16.03 -6.75
CA PHE A 45 2.20 15.39 -7.03
C PHE A 45 1.23 15.56 -5.87
N GLY A 46 1.66 15.23 -4.65
CA GLY A 46 0.82 15.39 -3.44
C GLY A 46 0.34 16.83 -3.27
N LYS A 47 1.24 17.82 -3.42
CA LYS A 47 0.88 19.24 -3.36
C LYS A 47 -0.14 19.62 -4.42
N MET A 48 0.06 19.25 -5.69
CA MET A 48 -0.86 19.57 -6.78
C MET A 48 -2.27 18.99 -6.56
N ILE A 49 -2.34 17.73 -6.12
CA ILE A 49 -3.60 17.02 -5.86
C ILE A 49 -4.34 17.68 -4.70
N VAL A 50 -3.72 17.78 -3.52
CA VAL A 50 -4.38 18.28 -2.30
C VAL A 50 -4.77 19.76 -2.42
N SER A 51 -3.99 20.56 -3.14
CA SER A 51 -4.28 21.99 -3.34
C SER A 51 -5.24 22.28 -4.51
N ASN A 52 -5.91 21.25 -5.09
CA ASN A 52 -6.88 21.38 -6.17
C ASN A 52 -6.30 22.10 -7.41
N GLN A 53 -5.01 21.89 -7.72
CA GLN A 53 -4.36 22.52 -8.88
C GLN A 53 -4.63 21.78 -10.18
N LEU A 54 -5.10 20.53 -10.09
CA LEU A 54 -5.53 19.69 -11.21
C LEU A 54 -7.06 19.68 -11.26
N ASN A 55 -7.63 19.81 -12.45
CA ASN A 55 -9.07 19.62 -12.66
C ASN A 55 -9.45 18.12 -12.72
N SER A 56 -10.74 17.82 -12.81
CA SER A 56 -11.28 16.46 -12.89
C SER A 56 -10.69 15.65 -14.04
N GLU A 57 -10.50 16.26 -15.21
CA GLU A 57 -9.95 15.59 -16.38
C GLU A 57 -8.45 15.27 -16.19
N GLU A 58 -7.71 16.18 -15.57
CA GLU A 58 -6.28 16.00 -15.26
C GLU A 58 -6.05 14.94 -14.17
N ILE A 59 -6.93 14.86 -13.16
CA ILE A 59 -6.87 13.82 -12.12
C ILE A 59 -7.15 12.44 -12.72
N GLN A 60 -8.20 12.31 -13.53
CA GLN A 60 -8.52 11.04 -14.19
C GLN A 60 -7.41 10.61 -15.15
N ALA A 61 -6.92 11.52 -16.00
CA ALA A 61 -5.82 11.22 -16.90
C ALA A 61 -4.53 10.81 -16.17
N LEU A 62 -4.24 11.43 -15.02
CA LEU A 62 -3.12 11.01 -14.18
C LEU A 62 -3.30 9.57 -13.69
N LEU A 63 -4.48 9.24 -13.15
CA LEU A 63 -4.80 7.90 -12.66
C LEU A 63 -4.71 6.85 -13.77
N GLU A 64 -5.30 7.12 -14.94
CA GLU A 64 -5.25 6.24 -16.10
C GLU A 64 -3.82 5.91 -16.53
N VAL A 65 -2.91 6.90 -16.50
CA VAL A 65 -1.50 6.72 -16.88
C VAL A 65 -0.77 5.85 -15.86
N VAL A 66 -0.87 6.14 -14.56
CA VAL A 66 -0.11 5.40 -13.55
C VAL A 66 -0.59 3.96 -13.39
N LEU A 67 -1.81 3.62 -13.85
CA LEU A 67 -2.34 2.26 -13.87
C LEU A 67 -1.84 1.38 -15.02
N GLN A 68 -1.16 1.95 -16.03
CA GLN A 68 -0.72 1.22 -17.22
C GLN A 68 0.43 0.24 -16.93
N GLU A 69 0.67 -0.67 -17.88
CA GLU A 69 1.75 -1.67 -17.77
C GLU A 69 3.14 -1.03 -17.65
N ASP A 70 3.36 0.12 -18.30
CA ASP A 70 4.64 0.85 -18.24
C ASP A 70 4.85 1.63 -16.93
N TYR A 71 3.88 1.59 -16.00
CA TYR A 71 3.91 2.29 -14.71
C TYR A 71 3.71 1.30 -13.55
N LEU A 72 2.48 1.08 -13.08
CA LEU A 72 2.18 0.18 -11.96
C LEU A 72 2.71 -1.25 -12.15
N PHE A 73 2.92 -1.70 -13.39
CA PHE A 73 3.46 -3.04 -13.68
C PHE A 73 4.86 -3.03 -14.31
N TYR A 74 5.57 -1.89 -14.25
CA TYR A 74 6.89 -1.76 -14.84
C TYR A 74 7.89 -2.72 -14.21
N GLY A 75 8.32 -3.72 -14.99
CA GLY A 75 9.20 -4.79 -14.49
C GLY A 75 8.57 -5.64 -13.39
N ILE A 76 7.23 -5.77 -13.36
CA ILE A 76 6.53 -6.54 -12.30
C ILE A 76 7.07 -7.97 -12.20
N GLY A 77 7.32 -8.42 -10.98
CA GLY A 77 7.90 -9.72 -10.68
C GLY A 77 9.44 -9.77 -10.74
N GLU A 78 10.11 -8.69 -11.15
CA GLU A 78 11.55 -8.52 -10.90
C GLU A 78 11.80 -8.12 -9.43
N SER A 79 12.97 -8.48 -8.91
CA SER A 79 13.47 -8.00 -7.62
C SER A 79 14.95 -7.67 -7.73
N GLY A 80 15.41 -6.68 -6.96
CA GLY A 80 16.82 -6.30 -6.91
C GLY A 80 17.26 -5.27 -7.95
N THR A 81 16.37 -4.84 -8.84
CA THR A 81 16.62 -3.84 -9.88
C THR A 81 15.96 -2.50 -9.55
N ASP A 82 16.35 -1.42 -10.22
CA ASP A 82 15.75 -0.09 -10.03
C ASP A 82 14.34 0.03 -10.64
N SER A 83 13.86 -0.99 -11.36
CA SER A 83 12.49 -1.02 -11.92
C SER A 83 11.42 -0.91 -10.84
N VAL A 84 11.75 -1.29 -9.60
CA VAL A 84 10.87 -1.20 -8.42
C VAL A 84 10.36 0.22 -8.18
N PHE A 85 11.18 1.24 -8.42
CA PHE A 85 10.81 2.62 -8.11
C PHE A 85 9.64 3.10 -8.95
N THR A 86 9.60 2.76 -10.25
CA THR A 86 8.51 3.19 -11.14
C THR A 86 7.17 2.65 -10.67
N ARG A 87 7.05 1.34 -10.45
CA ARG A 87 5.79 0.71 -10.04
C ARG A 87 5.39 1.10 -8.61
N SER A 88 6.36 1.19 -7.71
CA SER A 88 6.13 1.59 -6.32
C SER A 88 5.62 3.03 -6.20
N PHE A 89 6.26 3.99 -6.87
CA PHE A 89 5.81 5.38 -6.82
C PHE A 89 4.54 5.62 -7.65
N SER A 90 4.27 4.78 -8.65
CA SER A 90 2.97 4.76 -9.32
C SER A 90 1.86 4.35 -8.34
N ALA A 91 2.06 3.30 -7.52
CA ALA A 91 1.12 2.92 -6.46
C ALA A 91 0.91 4.05 -5.44
N LEU A 92 1.96 4.76 -5.07
CA LEU A 92 1.86 5.86 -4.11
C LEU A 92 1.10 7.08 -4.67
N VAL A 93 1.25 7.38 -5.97
CA VAL A 93 0.43 8.39 -6.65
C VAL A 93 -1.02 7.94 -6.76
N ILE A 94 -1.29 6.65 -7.04
CA ILE A 94 -2.64 6.09 -7.02
C ILE A 94 -3.29 6.32 -5.66
N ALA A 95 -2.59 6.01 -4.56
CA ALA A 95 -3.08 6.25 -3.21
C ALA A 95 -3.49 7.72 -3.00
N ALA A 96 -2.63 8.67 -3.40
CA ALA A 96 -2.92 10.10 -3.28
C ALA A 96 -4.14 10.55 -4.10
N VAL A 97 -4.31 10.01 -5.32
CA VAL A 97 -5.47 10.31 -6.16
C VAL A 97 -6.75 9.74 -5.56
N ILE A 98 -6.73 8.49 -5.09
CA ILE A 98 -7.91 7.86 -4.49
C ILE A 98 -8.31 8.56 -3.19
N GLU A 99 -7.36 8.92 -2.32
CA GLU A 99 -7.66 9.68 -1.09
C GLU A 99 -8.34 11.02 -1.41
N TYR A 100 -7.86 11.71 -2.45
CA TYR A 100 -8.50 12.93 -2.94
C TYR A 100 -9.91 12.66 -3.49
N ASP A 101 -10.08 11.57 -4.23
CA ASP A 101 -11.36 11.22 -4.84
C ASP A 101 -12.43 10.83 -3.83
N ILE A 102 -12.07 10.20 -2.70
CA ILE A 102 -13.03 9.88 -1.62
C ILE A 102 -13.82 11.13 -1.19
N GLU A 103 -13.16 12.29 -1.11
CA GLU A 103 -13.82 13.55 -0.73
C GLU A 103 -14.46 14.27 -1.91
N LYS A 104 -13.83 14.22 -3.10
CA LYS A 104 -14.21 15.07 -4.24
C LYS A 104 -15.15 14.41 -5.24
N GLN A 105 -15.10 13.07 -5.35
CA GLN A 105 -15.90 12.26 -6.25
C GLN A 105 -15.83 12.78 -7.71
N VAL A 106 -14.61 12.93 -8.21
CA VAL A 106 -14.27 13.46 -9.55
C VAL A 106 -13.76 12.40 -10.51
N VAL A 107 -13.43 11.21 -10.03
CA VAL A 107 -13.02 10.08 -10.87
C VAL A 107 -14.25 9.27 -11.28
N ASP A 108 -14.29 8.86 -12.55
CA ASP A 108 -15.33 7.99 -13.06
C ASP A 108 -15.44 6.68 -12.24
N PRO A 109 -16.66 6.28 -11.82
CA PRO A 109 -16.86 5.06 -11.03
C PRO A 109 -16.27 3.79 -11.64
N ASP A 110 -16.32 3.62 -12.97
CA ASP A 110 -15.75 2.45 -13.62
C ASP A 110 -14.22 2.47 -13.56
N LEU A 111 -13.61 3.66 -13.62
CA LEU A 111 -12.16 3.83 -13.43
C LEU A 111 -11.74 3.56 -11.97
N VAL A 112 -12.55 3.91 -10.98
CA VAL A 112 -12.28 3.53 -9.57
C VAL A 112 -12.31 2.02 -9.40
N LEU A 113 -13.33 1.34 -9.92
CA LEU A 113 -13.42 -0.12 -9.86
C LEU A 113 -12.29 -0.80 -10.63
N TYR A 114 -11.92 -0.27 -11.79
CA TYR A 114 -10.74 -0.72 -12.52
C TYR A 114 -9.45 -0.55 -11.70
N THR A 115 -9.33 0.55 -10.96
CA THR A 115 -8.19 0.80 -10.06
C THR A 115 -8.09 -0.29 -8.98
N VAL A 116 -9.22 -0.70 -8.40
CA VAL A 116 -9.28 -1.81 -7.42
C VAL A 116 -8.66 -3.09 -7.99
N ASP A 117 -9.13 -3.52 -9.17
CA ASP A 117 -8.64 -4.73 -9.83
C ASP A 117 -7.13 -4.66 -10.12
N ARG A 118 -6.65 -3.50 -10.58
CA ARG A 118 -5.24 -3.29 -10.92
C ARG A 118 -4.34 -3.30 -9.68
N VAL A 119 -4.72 -2.64 -8.60
CA VAL A 119 -3.91 -2.61 -7.37
C VAL A 119 -3.90 -3.99 -6.69
N ILE A 120 -5.02 -4.73 -6.71
CA ILE A 120 -5.04 -6.13 -6.25
C ILE A 120 -4.08 -6.97 -7.07
N ARG A 121 -4.13 -6.88 -8.42
CA ARG A 121 -3.20 -7.60 -9.29
C ARG A 121 -1.74 -7.25 -8.97
N TYR A 122 -1.43 -5.96 -8.81
CA TYR A 122 -0.09 -5.50 -8.44
C TYR A 122 0.40 -6.18 -7.16
N MET A 123 -0.40 -6.19 -6.09
CA MET A 123 -0.05 -6.83 -4.82
C MET A 123 0.10 -8.35 -4.92
N MET A 124 -0.59 -8.99 -5.86
CA MET A 124 -0.47 -10.44 -6.12
C MET A 124 0.76 -10.81 -6.97
N GLU A 125 1.23 -9.90 -7.81
CA GLU A 125 2.35 -10.13 -8.74
C GLU A 125 3.69 -9.59 -8.23
N GLU A 126 3.69 -8.63 -7.31
CA GLU A 126 4.90 -8.02 -6.74
C GLU A 126 5.73 -9.04 -5.94
N LYS A 127 7.05 -8.96 -6.11
CA LYS A 127 8.03 -9.82 -5.44
C LYS A 127 9.15 -9.05 -4.75
N ASP A 128 9.29 -7.77 -5.03
CA ASP A 128 10.30 -6.91 -4.43
C ASP A 128 9.81 -6.37 -3.09
N ALA A 129 10.31 -6.98 -2.02
CA ALA A 129 10.00 -6.63 -0.63
C ALA A 129 10.94 -5.57 -0.05
N ARG A 130 11.88 -5.03 -0.83
CA ARG A 130 12.90 -4.13 -0.29
C ARG A 130 12.26 -2.83 0.20
N GLY A 131 12.62 -2.44 1.42
CA GLY A 131 12.30 -1.13 1.96
C GLY A 131 13.34 -0.08 1.61
N PHE A 132 14.15 0.37 2.57
CA PHE A 132 15.18 1.37 2.33
C PHE A 132 16.41 0.78 1.62
N ILE A 133 16.79 1.39 0.49
CA ILE A 133 18.00 1.06 -0.24
C ILE A 133 19.01 2.19 -0.05
N HIS A 134 20.15 1.88 0.55
CA HIS A 134 21.20 2.87 0.75
C HIS A 134 21.66 3.48 -0.59
N GLY A 135 21.62 4.81 -0.68
CA GLY A 135 21.95 5.56 -1.89
C GLY A 135 20.76 5.83 -2.82
N ASN A 136 19.76 4.93 -2.85
CA ASN A 136 18.61 5.05 -3.75
C ASN A 136 17.30 5.43 -3.05
N GLY A 137 17.24 5.39 -1.72
CA GLY A 137 16.05 5.74 -0.93
C GLY A 137 15.03 4.61 -0.83
N TRP A 138 13.75 4.95 -0.66
CA TRP A 138 12.68 3.99 -0.41
C TRP A 138 12.26 3.25 -1.70
N ALA A 139 12.40 1.92 -1.72
CA ALA A 139 11.76 1.09 -2.73
C ALA A 139 10.30 0.84 -2.37
N HIS A 140 10.00 0.25 -1.21
CA HIS A 140 8.66 0.24 -0.59
C HIS A 140 7.52 -0.23 -1.51
N ALA A 141 7.75 -1.15 -2.44
CA ALA A 141 6.72 -1.58 -3.39
C ALA A 141 5.46 -2.11 -2.69
N ILE A 142 5.64 -2.91 -1.63
CA ILE A 142 4.54 -3.44 -0.81
C ILE A 142 3.93 -2.37 0.07
N ALA A 143 4.75 -1.52 0.69
CA ALA A 143 4.28 -0.41 1.51
C ALA A 143 3.39 0.57 0.72
N HIS A 144 3.82 0.99 -0.46
CA HIS A 144 3.05 1.90 -1.32
C HIS A 144 1.83 1.22 -1.94
N GLY A 145 1.91 -0.07 -2.25
CA GLY A 145 0.75 -0.86 -2.63
C GLY A 145 -0.28 -1.00 -1.51
N ALA A 146 0.19 -1.14 -0.26
CA ALA A 146 -0.67 -1.15 0.91
C ALA A 146 -1.37 0.19 1.12
N ASP A 147 -0.69 1.32 0.90
CA ASP A 147 -1.31 2.65 0.95
C ASP A 147 -2.43 2.79 -0.10
N ALA A 148 -2.20 2.28 -1.32
CA ALA A 148 -3.22 2.30 -2.37
C ALA A 148 -4.44 1.42 -2.01
N LEU A 149 -4.21 0.22 -1.47
CA LEU A 149 -5.29 -0.64 -0.98
C LEU A 149 -6.02 -0.05 0.24
N ASP A 150 -5.32 0.66 1.13
CA ASP A 150 -5.92 1.35 2.27
C ASP A 150 -6.85 2.47 1.80
N ALA A 151 -6.39 3.31 0.87
CA ALA A 151 -7.21 4.35 0.25
C ALA A 151 -8.45 3.75 -0.43
N LEU A 152 -8.27 2.71 -1.25
CA LEU A 152 -9.39 2.01 -1.90
C LEU A 152 -10.36 1.37 -0.88
N SER A 153 -9.86 0.86 0.24
CA SER A 153 -10.67 0.28 1.31
C SER A 153 -11.58 1.30 2.00
N LYS A 154 -11.27 2.59 1.89
CA LYS A 154 -12.11 3.69 2.40
C LYS A 154 -13.13 4.18 1.37
N HIS A 155 -12.98 3.81 0.10
CA HIS A 155 -13.78 4.35 -0.99
C HIS A 155 -15.23 3.84 -0.95
N PRO A 156 -16.26 4.71 -1.10
CA PRO A 156 -17.67 4.31 -1.00
C PRO A 156 -18.16 3.41 -2.14
N LEU A 157 -17.42 3.34 -3.26
CA LEU A 157 -17.75 2.46 -4.39
C LEU A 157 -17.24 1.03 -4.24
N LEU A 158 -16.44 0.74 -3.20
CA LEU A 158 -15.89 -0.59 -3.02
C LEU A 158 -17.00 -1.62 -2.80
N LYS A 159 -16.96 -2.72 -3.55
CA LYS A 159 -17.93 -3.81 -3.39
C LYS A 159 -17.47 -4.79 -2.32
N LYS A 160 -18.41 -5.60 -1.84
CA LYS A 160 -18.12 -6.64 -0.85
C LYS A 160 -17.15 -7.69 -1.39
N GLU A 161 -17.29 -8.07 -2.65
CA GLU A 161 -16.40 -9.02 -3.33
C GLU A 161 -14.98 -8.47 -3.40
N ASP A 162 -14.82 -7.18 -3.66
CA ASP A 162 -13.53 -6.49 -3.70
C ASP A 162 -12.83 -6.55 -2.34
N SER A 163 -13.58 -6.34 -1.26
CA SER A 163 -13.05 -6.45 0.11
C SER A 163 -12.43 -7.82 0.40
N ASN A 164 -13.06 -8.90 -0.08
CA ASN A 164 -12.52 -10.25 0.07
C ASN A 164 -11.25 -10.45 -0.76
N GLN A 165 -11.19 -9.88 -1.96
CA GLN A 165 -9.99 -9.94 -2.80
C GLN A 165 -8.84 -9.13 -2.22
N ILE A 166 -9.12 -7.97 -1.60
CA ILE A 166 -8.15 -7.17 -0.85
C ILE A 166 -7.58 -7.99 0.33
N LEU A 167 -8.43 -8.64 1.13
CA LEU A 167 -7.99 -9.52 2.21
C LEU A 167 -7.09 -10.66 1.70
N HIS A 168 -7.43 -11.24 0.55
CA HIS A 168 -6.61 -12.25 -0.10
C HIS A 168 -5.26 -11.69 -0.56
N ALA A 169 -5.20 -10.46 -1.10
CA ALA A 169 -3.95 -9.80 -1.47
C ALA A 169 -3.05 -9.49 -0.26
N VAL A 170 -3.65 -9.05 0.86
CA VAL A 170 -2.92 -8.85 2.13
C VAL A 170 -2.36 -10.18 2.63
N GLN A 171 -3.18 -11.23 2.66
CA GLN A 171 -2.75 -12.58 3.05
C GLN A 171 -1.61 -13.08 2.16
N HIS A 172 -1.72 -12.88 0.84
CA HIS A 172 -0.69 -13.24 -0.11
C HIS A 172 0.64 -12.56 0.23
N SER A 173 0.61 -11.24 0.45
CA SER A 173 1.79 -10.44 0.78
C SER A 173 2.43 -10.87 2.10
N LEU A 174 1.63 -11.23 3.11
CA LEU A 174 2.13 -11.68 4.41
C LEU A 174 2.76 -13.09 4.38
N LEU A 175 2.27 -13.98 3.51
CA LEU A 175 2.70 -15.38 3.47
C LEU A 175 3.85 -15.64 2.50
N ARG A 176 4.02 -14.81 1.47
CA ARG A 176 5.05 -15.02 0.43
C ARG A 176 6.40 -14.38 0.72
N GLN A 177 6.42 -13.35 1.57
CA GLN A 177 7.56 -12.45 1.67
C GLN A 177 8.33 -12.68 2.96
N VAL A 178 9.64 -12.87 2.80
CA VAL A 178 10.56 -13.04 3.90
C VAL A 178 11.36 -11.75 4.05
N ASP A 179 11.14 -11.12 5.20
CA ASP A 179 11.85 -9.97 5.77
C ASP A 179 11.43 -8.58 5.27
N TYR A 180 10.22 -8.18 5.67
CA TYR A 180 9.91 -6.76 5.84
C TYR A 180 10.77 -6.16 6.95
N LEU A 181 11.37 -5.01 6.66
CA LEU A 181 12.35 -4.35 7.54
C LEU A 181 11.93 -2.93 7.88
N ASP A 182 11.05 -2.33 7.10
CA ASP A 182 10.81 -0.89 7.05
C ASP A 182 9.30 -0.57 7.13
N GLU A 183 8.61 -1.25 8.05
CA GLU A 183 7.22 -1.00 8.44
C GLU A 183 6.14 -1.43 7.41
N GLU A 184 6.48 -2.29 6.44
CA GLU A 184 5.51 -2.80 5.47
C GLU A 184 4.33 -3.51 6.15
N GLU A 185 4.55 -4.24 7.25
CA GLU A 185 3.47 -4.87 8.02
C GLU A 185 2.51 -3.86 8.64
N GLU A 186 3.02 -2.71 9.08
CA GLU A 186 2.19 -1.68 9.69
C GLU A 186 1.30 -1.01 8.65
N ARG A 187 1.82 -0.78 7.44
CA ARG A 187 1.03 -0.27 6.31
C ARG A 187 0.00 -1.27 5.82
N LEU A 188 0.32 -2.57 5.76
CA LEU A 188 -0.68 -3.59 5.47
C LEU A 188 -1.79 -3.63 6.54
N ALA A 189 -1.46 -3.37 7.80
CA ALA A 189 -2.44 -3.39 8.89
C ALA A 189 -3.51 -2.28 8.79
N THR A 190 -3.20 -1.14 8.15
CA THR A 190 -4.17 -0.04 7.99
C THR A 190 -5.36 -0.46 7.12
N ILE A 191 -5.14 -1.34 6.14
CA ILE A 191 -6.18 -1.90 5.26
C ILE A 191 -7.28 -2.59 6.11
N ILE A 192 -6.89 -3.40 7.09
CA ILE A 192 -7.85 -4.09 7.98
C ILE A 192 -8.69 -3.07 8.76
N VAL A 193 -8.04 -2.01 9.25
CA VAL A 193 -8.68 -0.94 10.01
C VAL A 193 -9.68 -0.19 9.14
N SER A 194 -9.33 0.10 7.88
CA SER A 194 -10.20 0.77 6.92
C SER A 194 -11.38 -0.10 6.50
N LEU A 195 -11.18 -1.38 6.22
CA LEU A 195 -12.27 -2.31 5.92
C LEU A 195 -13.27 -2.47 7.08
N ILE A 196 -12.80 -2.44 8.34
CA ILE A 196 -13.70 -2.43 9.51
C ILE A 196 -14.47 -1.11 9.58
N LYS A 197 -13.77 0.02 9.44
CA LYS A 197 -14.35 1.34 9.69
C LYS A 197 -15.32 1.78 8.59
N TYR A 198 -15.04 1.46 7.32
CA TYR A 198 -15.74 2.01 6.18
C TYR A 198 -16.62 1.00 5.43
N GLN A 199 -16.38 -0.32 5.59
CA GLN A 199 -17.00 -1.35 4.74
C GLN A 199 -17.80 -2.42 5.52
N ASP A 200 -17.93 -2.28 6.85
CA ASP A 200 -18.66 -3.24 7.72
C ASP A 200 -18.20 -4.71 7.56
N ASN A 201 -16.90 -4.92 7.32
CA ASN A 201 -16.32 -6.22 7.02
C ASN A 201 -15.89 -7.04 8.26
N GLU A 202 -16.35 -6.67 9.45
CA GLU A 202 -15.87 -7.26 10.71
C GLU A 202 -15.97 -8.79 10.68
N GLN A 203 -17.12 -9.36 10.28
CA GLN A 203 -17.29 -10.81 10.27
C GLN A 203 -16.40 -11.53 9.24
N ALA A 204 -16.17 -10.94 8.07
CA ALA A 204 -15.28 -11.52 7.06
C ALA A 204 -13.83 -11.52 7.55
N ILE A 205 -13.39 -10.43 8.19
CA ILE A 205 -12.06 -10.29 8.75
C ILE A 205 -11.81 -11.29 9.88
N ARG A 206 -12.80 -11.57 10.74
CA ARG A 206 -12.66 -12.58 11.79
C ARG A 206 -12.36 -13.98 11.21
N VAL A 207 -13.13 -14.38 10.20
CA VAL A 207 -12.90 -15.66 9.48
C VAL A 207 -11.52 -15.67 8.82
N TRP A 208 -11.14 -14.55 8.21
CA TRP A 208 -9.83 -14.39 7.57
C TRP A 208 -8.67 -14.46 8.56
N ILE A 209 -8.77 -13.87 9.75
CA ILE A 209 -7.75 -13.96 10.82
C ILE A 209 -7.58 -15.40 11.29
N GLU A 210 -8.68 -16.13 11.49
CA GLU A 210 -8.63 -17.55 11.87
C GLU A 210 -7.97 -18.41 10.78
N GLU A 211 -8.24 -18.13 9.51
CA GLU A 211 -7.64 -18.83 8.37
C GLU A 211 -6.15 -18.49 8.23
N LEU A 212 -5.78 -17.22 8.29
CA LEU A 212 -4.39 -16.76 8.24
C LEU A 212 -3.56 -17.41 9.36
N ALA A 213 -4.07 -17.41 10.59
CA ALA A 213 -3.40 -18.03 11.72
C ALA A 213 -3.21 -19.54 11.50
N ARG A 214 -4.24 -20.24 10.98
CA ARG A 214 -4.17 -21.66 10.67
C ARG A 214 -3.12 -21.96 9.59
N MET A 215 -3.04 -21.15 8.54
CA MET A 215 -2.04 -21.31 7.48
C MET A 215 -0.62 -21.17 8.01
N VAL A 216 -0.37 -20.15 8.84
CA VAL A 216 0.95 -19.95 9.48
C VAL A 216 1.30 -21.14 10.37
N GLU A 217 0.36 -21.62 11.17
CA GLU A 217 0.57 -22.77 12.05
C GLU A 217 0.86 -24.06 11.27
N THR A 218 0.11 -24.34 10.21
CA THR A 218 0.38 -25.46 9.29
C THR A 218 1.76 -25.34 8.69
N GLN A 219 2.15 -24.16 8.18
CA GLN A 219 3.46 -23.95 7.58
C GLN A 219 4.60 -24.16 8.59
N MET A 220 4.41 -23.72 9.84
CA MET A 220 5.36 -23.99 10.92
C MET A 220 5.45 -25.47 11.28
N ASP A 221 4.32 -26.18 11.29
CA ASP A 221 4.28 -27.60 11.62
C ASP A 221 4.89 -28.48 10.52
N GLU A 222 4.64 -28.15 9.25
CA GLU A 222 5.18 -28.85 8.09
C GLU A 222 6.67 -28.57 7.87
N ASN A 223 7.14 -27.37 8.23
CA ASN A 223 8.51 -26.91 8.01
C ASN A 223 9.27 -26.67 9.33
N LYS A 224 9.08 -27.55 10.32
CA LYS A 224 9.70 -27.41 11.65
C LYS A 224 11.20 -27.18 11.57
N GLY A 225 11.65 -26.08 12.17
CA GLY A 225 13.06 -25.67 12.18
C GLY A 225 13.52 -24.89 10.95
N SER A 226 12.63 -24.62 9.98
CA SER A 226 12.91 -23.72 8.86
C SER A 226 12.94 -22.26 9.29
N LEU A 227 13.96 -21.54 8.83
CA LEU A 227 14.07 -20.09 9.02
C LEU A 227 12.94 -19.35 8.30
N ASP A 228 12.55 -19.81 7.11
CA ASP A 228 11.50 -19.18 6.30
C ASP A 228 10.14 -19.24 7.01
N ALA A 229 9.79 -20.40 7.57
CA ALA A 229 8.55 -20.56 8.33
C ALA A 229 8.53 -19.67 9.58
N TYR A 230 9.69 -19.49 10.23
CA TYR A 230 9.83 -18.57 11.34
C TYR A 230 9.70 -17.10 10.91
N HIS A 231 10.27 -16.72 9.76
CA HIS A 231 10.15 -15.36 9.22
C HIS A 231 8.70 -15.02 8.85
N VAL A 232 7.97 -15.94 8.20
CA VAL A 232 6.53 -15.76 7.93
C VAL A 232 5.74 -15.60 9.23
N GLN A 233 5.96 -16.44 10.24
CA GLN A 233 5.29 -16.26 11.53
C GLN A 233 5.65 -14.91 12.17
N ARG A 234 6.91 -14.47 12.09
CA ARG A 234 7.36 -13.19 12.62
C ARG A 234 6.63 -12.03 11.94
N THR A 235 6.58 -12.01 10.62
CA THR A 235 5.89 -11.01 9.80
C THR A 235 4.40 -10.96 10.14
N VAL A 236 3.70 -12.09 10.11
CA VAL A 236 2.27 -12.14 10.47
C VAL A 236 2.04 -11.70 11.91
N LYS A 237 2.91 -12.09 12.85
CA LYS A 237 2.82 -11.65 14.25
C LYS A 237 3.01 -10.14 14.39
N ASN A 238 3.92 -9.52 13.65
CA ASN A 238 4.11 -8.07 13.67
C ASN A 238 2.88 -7.35 13.10
N PHE A 239 2.39 -7.80 11.93
CA PHE A 239 1.14 -7.32 11.36
C PHE A 239 -0.04 -7.40 12.36
N LEU A 240 -0.22 -8.55 13.02
CA LEU A 240 -1.29 -8.73 14.00
C LEU A 240 -1.14 -7.81 15.22
N LYS A 241 0.09 -7.54 15.68
CA LYS A 241 0.34 -6.57 16.75
C LYS A 241 -0.07 -5.16 16.31
N SER A 242 0.27 -4.76 15.08
CA SER A 242 -0.10 -3.45 14.54
C SER A 242 -1.62 -3.31 14.42
N VAL A 243 -2.31 -4.34 13.89
CA VAL A 243 -3.79 -4.41 13.89
C VAL A 243 -4.34 -4.25 15.31
N TYR A 244 -3.82 -5.03 16.28
CA TYR A 244 -4.28 -4.98 17.66
C TYR A 244 -4.14 -3.58 18.29
N VAL A 245 -2.96 -2.96 18.13
CA VAL A 245 -2.67 -1.63 18.68
C VAL A 245 -3.55 -0.57 18.05
N ILE A 246 -3.69 -0.56 16.72
CA ILE A 246 -4.47 0.45 16.00
C ILE A 246 -5.96 0.34 16.33
N LEU A 247 -6.53 -0.87 16.33
CA LEU A 247 -7.94 -1.08 16.69
C LEU A 247 -8.22 -0.68 18.14
N SER A 248 -7.31 -1.02 19.06
CA SER A 248 -7.42 -0.61 20.46
C SER A 248 -7.38 0.91 20.63
N ALA A 249 -6.45 1.58 19.95
CA ALA A 249 -6.30 3.04 20.03
C ALA A 249 -7.51 3.79 19.44
N LYS A 250 -8.15 3.22 18.41
CA LYS A 250 -9.33 3.81 17.75
C LYS A 250 -10.67 3.41 18.37
N ASP A 251 -10.68 2.48 19.34
CA ASP A 251 -11.88 1.86 19.95
C ASP A 251 -12.89 1.28 18.95
N ILE A 252 -12.41 0.59 17.90
CA ILE A 252 -13.24 -0.06 16.86
C ILE A 252 -12.93 -1.56 16.71
N GLY A 253 -13.82 -2.32 16.07
CA GLY A 253 -13.56 -3.72 15.71
C GLY A 253 -13.30 -4.64 16.90
N LYS A 254 -14.02 -4.46 18.03
CA LYS A 254 -13.73 -5.13 19.31
C LYS A 254 -13.66 -6.66 19.22
N LYS A 255 -14.49 -7.30 18.37
CA LYS A 255 -14.44 -8.76 18.20
C LYS A 255 -13.22 -9.18 17.39
N VAL A 256 -12.90 -8.49 16.30
CA VAL A 256 -11.65 -8.72 15.54
C VAL A 256 -10.45 -8.54 16.46
N ASN A 257 -10.41 -7.47 17.25
CA ASN A 257 -9.32 -7.20 18.18
C ASN A 257 -9.16 -8.33 19.24
N SER A 258 -10.27 -8.88 19.72
CA SER A 258 -10.29 -10.05 20.61
C SER A 258 -9.75 -11.31 19.93
N ASP A 259 -10.13 -11.57 18.67
CA ASP A 259 -9.67 -12.74 17.92
C ASP A 259 -8.16 -12.63 17.62
N VAL A 260 -7.69 -11.45 17.22
CA VAL A 260 -6.26 -11.14 17.04
C VAL A 260 -5.49 -11.37 18.34
N PHE A 261 -5.99 -10.87 19.47
CA PHE A 261 -5.37 -11.11 20.77
C PHE A 261 -5.32 -12.60 21.14
N GLY A 262 -6.35 -13.37 20.79
CA GLY A 262 -6.37 -14.82 20.97
C GLY A 262 -5.21 -15.51 20.24
N VAL A 263 -4.99 -15.15 18.97
CA VAL A 263 -3.86 -15.66 18.16
C VAL A 263 -2.52 -15.25 18.77
N LEU A 264 -2.35 -13.96 19.08
CA LEU A 264 -1.11 -13.44 19.68
C LEU A 264 -0.81 -14.09 21.03
N LYS A 265 -1.82 -14.29 21.88
CA LYS A 265 -1.68 -14.96 23.17
C LYS A 265 -1.19 -16.40 23.02
N LYS A 266 -1.69 -17.12 22.02
CA LYS A 266 -1.22 -18.48 21.70
C LYS A 266 0.24 -18.47 21.25
N TRP A 267 0.61 -17.60 20.31
CA TRP A 267 1.96 -17.57 19.74
C TRP A 267 3.01 -16.95 20.69
N MET A 268 2.58 -16.14 21.64
CA MET A 268 3.44 -15.49 22.65
C MET A 268 3.29 -16.11 24.03
N TRP A 269 2.77 -17.34 24.13
CA TRP A 269 2.41 -17.99 25.38
C TRP A 269 3.52 -17.93 26.45
N PHE A 270 4.77 -18.22 26.06
CA PHE A 270 5.95 -18.18 26.96
C PHE A 270 6.26 -16.80 27.56
N TYR A 271 5.81 -15.71 26.94
CA TYR A 271 6.09 -14.35 27.40
C TYR A 271 4.91 -13.75 28.19
N LEU A 272 3.74 -14.38 28.11
CA LEU A 272 2.49 -13.89 28.69
C LEU A 272 2.00 -14.73 29.87
N ASN A 273 2.67 -15.85 30.18
CA ASN A 273 2.42 -16.74 31.32
C ASN A 273 3.76 -17.13 31.94
#